data_AF-A0A0D8BH99-F1
#
_entry.id   AF-A0A0D8BH99-F1
#
_cell.length_a   1.000
_cell.length_b   1.000
_cell.length_c   1.000
_cell.angle_alpha   90.00
_cell.angle_beta   90.00
_cell.angle_gamma   90.00
#
_symmetry.space_group_name_H-M   'P 1'
#
loop_
_entity.id
_entity.type
_entity.pdbx_description
1 polymer ?
#
loop_
_entity_poly.entity_id
_entity_poly.type
_entity_poly.pdbx_seq_one_letter_code
_entity_poly.pdbx_strand_id
1 'polypeptide(L)'
;MTAVTHGVDPGVLRALLAAGRNPALADPVLAEPVLAEADIVDLHRLKGGYSREMWSFDAVTRDGATHPLILCADSAVGVVGAGGQTLGRPAEAALLHTLHTAGLPVPDAVASGDGATGGPGGELGRPYLVMERCSGTAAIGPLHRDPWYVQHRAELADWFAATLAAIHAADVPADILGARPDPARVAGVELARWSGELRATPRAHTGVLDRALGWLAANPPPPPVRVTLLHGDYRTGNILHGHGDGGPDGLRTVLDWEMAHVGDPLEDLAWAQLVCWRVGTDRVGGLVDLARWPDLYGAAAGWAPDLAALRWWEVLGSVKMACLVWRAAEAVTVPAERALLERLFADLGTELDRRLLPPDRRPTAPRPTGPAPTDAVQAHGAQTDAAQTDAVGANAAQAADTVRADTARADMAQTGAVPAGGAQGGRSTAMTDGGRRADVGPATESFEVRGVRNGSIVTVVWDRGVLDGDPPTIDLVEVEADLVAESRRDPLQRRRDGGAGGGAAAVAVNDPESAFALVVRTLDRVVQVTTPARPRPSR
;
A
#
# COMPACT_ATOMS: atom_id res chain seq x y z
N MET A 1 -25.10 20.12 -7.37
CA MET A 1 -24.34 20.39 -8.60
C MET A 1 -22.94 19.87 -8.38
N THR A 2 -22.63 18.81 -9.11
CA THR A 2 -21.50 17.89 -9.02
C THR A 2 -20.19 18.61 -9.35
N ALA A 3 -19.22 18.52 -8.43
CA ALA A 3 -17.85 18.91 -8.73
C ALA A 3 -17.22 17.84 -9.64
N VAL A 4 -17.14 18.19 -10.92
CA VAL A 4 -16.32 17.51 -11.92
C VAL A 4 -14.87 17.77 -11.54
N THR A 5 -14.17 16.75 -11.05
CA THR A 5 -12.72 16.82 -10.87
C THR A 5 -12.11 15.48 -11.29
N HIS A 6 -11.33 15.52 -12.38
CA HIS A 6 -10.49 14.46 -12.99
C HIS A 6 -11.00 13.70 -14.23
N GLY A 7 -12.11 14.10 -14.86
CA GLY A 7 -12.50 13.56 -16.18
C GLY A 7 -12.98 12.10 -16.17
N VAL A 8 -13.20 11.51 -14.99
CA VAL A 8 -13.91 10.24 -14.80
C VAL A 8 -15.30 10.56 -14.29
N ASP A 9 -16.32 10.19 -15.05
CA ASP A 9 -17.72 10.30 -14.67
C ASP A 9 -18.51 9.06 -15.15
N PRO A 10 -19.77 8.87 -14.71
CA PRO A 10 -20.59 7.74 -15.10
C PRO A 10 -20.81 7.59 -16.61
N GLY A 11 -20.78 8.67 -17.39
CA GLY A 11 -20.85 8.63 -18.85
C GLY A 11 -19.56 8.07 -19.45
N VAL A 12 -18.40 8.53 -18.97
CA VAL A 12 -17.09 8.01 -19.39
C VAL A 12 -16.98 6.53 -19.05
N LEU A 13 -17.32 6.11 -17.82
CA LEU A 13 -17.23 4.70 -17.41
C LEU A 13 -18.09 3.77 -18.27
N ARG A 14 -19.32 4.19 -18.62
CA ARG A 14 -20.16 3.43 -19.56
C ARG A 14 -19.52 3.33 -20.94
N ALA A 15 -18.91 4.40 -21.43
CA ALA A 15 -18.19 4.38 -22.70
C ALA A 15 -16.98 3.44 -22.65
N LEU A 16 -16.21 3.44 -21.55
CA LEU A 16 -15.09 2.51 -21.36
C LEU A 16 -15.55 1.05 -21.33
N LEU A 17 -16.64 0.73 -20.62
CA LEU A 17 -17.22 -0.61 -20.58
C LEU A 17 -17.78 -1.07 -21.93
N ALA A 18 -18.31 -0.14 -22.73
CA ALA A 18 -18.80 -0.42 -24.07
C ALA A 18 -17.64 -0.62 -25.07
N ALA A 19 -16.64 0.26 -25.04
CA ALA A 19 -15.61 0.34 -26.06
C ALA A 19 -14.41 -0.58 -25.77
N GLY A 20 -13.99 -0.68 -24.52
CA GLY A 20 -12.75 -1.32 -24.04
C GLY A 20 -12.73 -2.83 -23.98
N ARG A 21 -13.54 -3.53 -24.76
CA ARG A 21 -13.57 -5.00 -24.66
C ARG A 21 -12.21 -5.58 -25.02
N ASN A 22 -11.70 -6.42 -24.14
CA ASN A 22 -10.66 -7.35 -24.51
C ASN A 22 -11.32 -8.44 -25.40
N PRO A 23 -10.94 -8.58 -26.68
CA PRO A 23 -11.55 -9.54 -27.60
C PRO A 23 -11.32 -11.01 -27.19
N ALA A 24 -10.47 -11.27 -26.19
CA ALA A 24 -10.29 -12.58 -25.56
C ALA A 24 -11.36 -12.91 -24.49
N LEU A 25 -12.21 -11.95 -24.07
CA LEU A 25 -13.24 -12.15 -23.05
C LEU A 25 -14.41 -12.94 -23.62
N ALA A 26 -14.46 -14.23 -23.33
CA ALA A 26 -15.51 -15.14 -23.79
C ALA A 26 -16.68 -15.31 -22.78
N ASP A 27 -16.68 -14.59 -21.65
CA ASP A 27 -17.73 -14.75 -20.63
C ASP A 27 -19.06 -14.07 -21.04
N PRO A 28 -20.17 -14.82 -21.14
CA PRO A 28 -21.48 -14.30 -21.53
C PRO A 28 -22.17 -13.40 -20.50
N VAL A 29 -21.79 -13.44 -19.21
CA VAL A 29 -22.39 -12.60 -18.15
C VAL A 29 -21.85 -11.16 -18.22
N LEU A 30 -20.61 -11.00 -18.67
CA LEU A 30 -19.96 -9.72 -18.92
C LEU A 30 -20.13 -9.26 -20.39
N ALA A 31 -21.17 -9.73 -21.10
CA ALA A 31 -21.43 -9.42 -22.51
C ALA A 31 -21.88 -7.97 -22.78
N GLU A 32 -21.67 -7.50 -24.02
CA GLU A 32 -21.74 -6.08 -24.43
C GLU A 32 -23.02 -5.33 -24.03
N PRO A 33 -24.24 -5.89 -24.18
CA PRO A 33 -25.44 -5.12 -23.88
C PRO A 33 -25.63 -4.88 -22.38
N VAL A 34 -25.09 -5.76 -21.52
CA VAL A 34 -25.50 -5.85 -20.11
C VAL A 34 -24.81 -4.79 -19.27
N LEU A 35 -23.49 -4.61 -19.43
CA LEU A 35 -22.71 -3.60 -18.69
C LEU A 35 -22.64 -2.23 -19.38
N ALA A 36 -22.75 -2.17 -20.71
CA ALA A 36 -22.75 -0.88 -21.43
C ALA A 36 -24.00 -0.05 -21.11
N GLU A 37 -25.11 -0.71 -20.78
CA GLU A 37 -26.37 -0.09 -20.39
C GLU A 37 -26.56 -0.03 -18.87
N ALA A 38 -25.55 -0.45 -18.09
CA ALA A 38 -25.63 -0.46 -16.63
C ALA A 38 -25.62 0.97 -16.06
N ASP A 39 -26.36 1.15 -14.98
CA ASP A 39 -26.30 2.35 -14.16
C ASP A 39 -25.04 2.30 -13.28
N ILE A 40 -24.24 3.35 -13.33
CA ILE A 40 -23.03 3.46 -12.51
C ILE A 40 -23.39 4.17 -11.21
N VAL A 41 -23.20 3.48 -10.09
CA VAL A 41 -23.48 3.98 -8.74
C VAL A 41 -22.24 3.84 -7.85
N ASP A 42 -22.26 4.52 -6.71
CA ASP A 42 -21.19 4.50 -5.71
C ASP A 42 -19.78 4.76 -6.27
N LEU A 43 -19.69 5.56 -7.33
CA LEU A 43 -18.41 5.97 -7.92
C LEU A 43 -17.65 6.88 -6.96
N HIS A 44 -16.47 6.42 -6.53
CA HIS A 44 -15.55 7.22 -5.74
C HIS A 44 -14.11 6.86 -6.08
N ARG A 45 -13.22 7.83 -5.92
CA ARG A 45 -11.79 7.63 -6.10
C ARG A 45 -11.24 6.91 -4.87
N LEU A 46 -10.43 5.88 -5.10
CA LEU A 46 -9.69 5.22 -4.04
C LEU A 46 -8.48 6.08 -3.65
N LYS A 47 -8.20 6.16 -2.35
CA LYS A 47 -7.02 6.87 -1.87
C LYS A 47 -5.79 5.99 -2.00
N GLY A 48 -4.73 6.58 -2.54
CA GLY A 48 -3.52 5.86 -2.92
C GLY A 48 -3.45 5.64 -4.43
N GLY A 49 -2.25 5.76 -4.96
CA GLY A 49 -1.91 5.63 -6.38
C GLY A 49 -1.19 6.88 -6.87
N TYR A 50 0.16 6.89 -6.90
CA TYR A 50 0.87 7.99 -7.59
C TYR A 50 1.08 7.72 -9.09
N SER A 51 1.28 6.46 -9.51
CA SER A 51 1.40 6.16 -10.94
C SER A 51 0.05 6.01 -11.64
N ARG A 52 -1.01 5.67 -10.89
CA ARG A 52 -2.32 5.31 -11.43
C ARG A 52 -3.44 5.86 -10.57
N GLU A 53 -4.51 6.25 -11.23
CA GLU A 53 -5.75 6.63 -10.58
C GLU A 53 -6.66 5.41 -10.47
N MET A 54 -6.99 5.05 -9.23
CA MET A 54 -7.89 3.95 -8.92
C MET A 54 -9.26 4.50 -8.56
N TRP A 55 -10.31 3.98 -9.18
CA TRP A 55 -11.70 4.35 -8.91
C TRP A 55 -12.50 3.10 -8.64
N SER A 56 -13.32 3.14 -7.60
CA SER A 56 -14.25 2.07 -7.23
C SER A 56 -15.66 2.51 -7.62
N PHE A 57 -16.43 1.60 -8.21
CA PHE A 57 -17.81 1.85 -8.60
C PHE A 57 -18.58 0.54 -8.74
N ASP A 58 -19.90 0.65 -8.72
CA ASP A 58 -20.80 -0.48 -8.93
C ASP A 58 -21.54 -0.27 -10.25
N ALA A 59 -21.49 -1.27 -11.14
CA ALA A 59 -22.29 -1.30 -12.37
C ALA A 59 -23.55 -2.14 -12.13
N VAL A 60 -24.71 -1.48 -12.14
CA VAL A 60 -26.01 -2.12 -11.93
C VAL A 60 -26.69 -2.35 -13.27
N THR A 61 -26.82 -3.60 -13.67
CA THR A 61 -27.39 -4.01 -14.96
C THR A 61 -28.92 -3.84 -14.97
N ARG A 62 -29.54 -3.89 -16.15
CA ARG A 62 -31.00 -3.70 -16.29
C ARG A 62 -31.84 -4.74 -15.54
N ASP A 63 -31.33 -5.94 -15.35
CA ASP A 63 -31.94 -7.01 -14.56
C ASP A 63 -31.68 -6.87 -13.05
N GLY A 64 -30.96 -5.82 -12.64
CA GLY A 64 -30.71 -5.47 -11.25
C GLY A 64 -29.50 -6.18 -10.62
N ALA A 65 -28.66 -6.86 -11.42
CA ALA A 65 -27.43 -7.43 -10.93
C ALA A 65 -26.39 -6.32 -10.70
N THR A 66 -25.72 -6.37 -9.55
CA THR A 66 -24.68 -5.40 -9.19
C THR A 66 -23.30 -6.04 -9.39
N HIS A 67 -22.49 -5.38 -10.21
CA HIS A 67 -21.10 -5.77 -10.46
C HIS A 67 -20.16 -4.74 -9.82
N PRO A 68 -19.48 -5.08 -8.71
CA PRO A 68 -18.53 -4.19 -8.07
C PRO A 68 -17.20 -4.20 -8.86
N LEU A 69 -16.75 -3.02 -9.30
CA LEU A 69 -15.65 -2.86 -10.25
C LEU A 69 -14.62 -1.83 -9.79
N ILE A 70 -13.40 -2.01 -10.27
CA ILE A 70 -12.29 -1.07 -10.12
C ILE A 70 -11.83 -0.59 -11.50
N LEU A 71 -11.77 0.71 -11.72
CA LEU A 71 -11.03 1.33 -12.83
C LEU A 71 -9.63 1.68 -12.34
N CYS A 72 -8.63 1.17 -13.04
CA CYS A 72 -7.23 1.52 -12.94
C CYS A 72 -6.84 2.31 -14.20
N ALA A 73 -6.62 3.62 -14.06
CA ALA A 73 -6.19 4.48 -15.15
C ALA A 73 -4.73 4.90 -14.96
N ASP A 74 -3.92 4.77 -16.00
CA ASP A 74 -2.55 5.31 -15.97
C ASP A 74 -2.62 6.84 -15.82
N SER A 75 -1.76 7.42 -14.99
CA SER A 75 -1.76 8.87 -14.83
C SER A 75 -1.26 9.56 -16.12
N ALA A 76 -1.81 10.73 -16.44
CA ALA A 76 -1.41 11.50 -17.62
C ALA A 76 0.07 11.99 -17.58
N VAL A 77 0.73 11.81 -16.43
CA VAL A 77 2.11 12.25 -16.14
C VAL A 77 3.01 11.06 -15.76
N GLY A 78 2.59 9.82 -16.07
CA GLY A 78 3.16 8.59 -15.54
C GLY A 78 4.70 8.46 -15.64
N VAL A 79 5.35 8.37 -14.47
CA VAL A 79 6.80 8.10 -14.29
C VAL A 79 7.18 6.66 -14.70
N VAL A 80 6.20 5.77 -14.81
CA VAL A 80 6.39 4.33 -15.04
C VAL A 80 6.66 3.99 -16.51
N GLY A 81 6.38 4.90 -17.46
CA GLY A 81 6.75 4.70 -18.87
C GLY A 81 8.27 4.68 -19.14
N ALA A 82 9.11 5.00 -18.15
CA ALA A 82 10.56 5.11 -18.34
C ALA A 82 11.36 3.85 -17.96
N GLY A 83 10.76 2.85 -17.29
CA GLY A 83 11.42 1.57 -16.96
C GLY A 83 10.80 0.42 -17.75
N GLY A 84 11.55 -0.26 -18.60
CA GLY A 84 11.04 -1.21 -19.60
C GLY A 84 10.47 -2.55 -19.10
N GLN A 85 9.79 -2.60 -17.94
CA GLN A 85 9.17 -3.80 -17.37
C GLN A 85 7.66 -3.70 -17.10
N THR A 86 7.00 -2.60 -17.48
CA THR A 86 5.55 -2.45 -17.26
C THR A 86 4.74 -2.93 -18.46
N LEU A 87 3.79 -3.84 -18.23
CA LEU A 87 2.81 -4.28 -19.21
C LEU A 87 1.86 -3.13 -19.58
N GLY A 88 1.54 -3.04 -20.87
CA GLY A 88 0.44 -2.20 -21.32
C GLY A 88 -0.90 -2.74 -20.79
N ARG A 89 -1.84 -1.85 -20.50
CA ARG A 89 -3.15 -2.21 -19.91
C ARG A 89 -3.91 -3.31 -20.68
N PRO A 90 -3.91 -3.35 -22.03
CA PRO A 90 -4.53 -4.46 -22.76
C PRO A 90 -3.86 -5.82 -22.52
N ALA A 91 -2.52 -5.86 -22.42
CA ALA A 91 -1.78 -7.09 -22.15
C ALA A 91 -2.00 -7.54 -20.69
N GLU A 92 -2.02 -6.61 -19.75
CA GLU A 92 -2.35 -6.90 -18.34
C GLU A 92 -3.78 -7.44 -18.20
N ALA A 93 -4.75 -6.86 -18.91
CA ALA A 93 -6.13 -7.34 -18.94
C ALA A 93 -6.22 -8.77 -19.49
N ALA A 94 -5.54 -9.06 -20.60
CA ALA A 94 -5.52 -10.40 -21.19
C ALA A 94 -4.86 -11.42 -20.27
N LEU A 95 -3.78 -11.03 -19.57
CA LEU A 95 -3.14 -11.87 -18.57
C LEU A 95 -4.09 -12.19 -17.41
N LEU A 96 -4.68 -11.16 -16.79
CA LEU A 96 -5.62 -11.33 -15.67
C LEU A 96 -6.76 -12.26 -16.04
N HIS A 97 -7.41 -12.05 -17.19
CA HIS A 97 -8.49 -12.92 -17.65
C HIS A 97 -8.05 -14.37 -17.88
N THR A 98 -6.86 -14.57 -18.48
CA THR A 98 -6.30 -15.91 -18.72
C THR A 98 -6.08 -16.65 -17.41
N LEU A 99 -5.49 -15.96 -16.42
CA LEU A 99 -5.21 -16.54 -15.11
C LEU A 99 -6.48 -16.80 -14.29
N HIS A 100 -7.44 -15.86 -14.33
CA HIS A 100 -8.74 -16.02 -13.69
C HIS A 100 -9.49 -17.24 -14.23
N THR A 101 -9.57 -17.37 -15.56
CA THR A 101 -10.21 -18.51 -16.23
C THR A 101 -9.49 -19.84 -15.94
N ALA A 102 -8.18 -19.80 -15.70
CA ALA A 102 -7.41 -20.96 -15.24
C ALA A 102 -7.61 -21.30 -13.76
N GLY A 103 -8.43 -20.53 -13.03
CA GLY A 103 -8.78 -20.75 -11.63
C GLY A 103 -7.75 -20.20 -10.63
N LEU A 104 -6.84 -19.31 -11.07
CA LEU A 104 -5.91 -18.66 -10.15
C LEU A 104 -6.61 -17.54 -9.37
N PRO A 105 -6.17 -17.24 -8.14
CA PRO A 105 -6.75 -16.21 -7.29
C PRO A 105 -6.36 -14.81 -7.75
N VAL A 106 -6.93 -14.33 -8.85
CA VAL A 106 -6.70 -13.00 -9.43
C VAL A 106 -8.05 -12.35 -9.79
N PRO A 107 -8.17 -11.01 -9.83
CA PRO A 107 -9.40 -10.38 -10.32
C PRO A 107 -9.58 -10.66 -11.82
N ASP A 108 -10.82 -10.84 -12.28
CA ASP A 108 -11.06 -10.88 -13.72
C ASP A 108 -11.00 -9.45 -14.31
N ALA A 109 -10.50 -9.35 -15.54
CA ALA A 109 -10.47 -8.11 -16.29
C ALA A 109 -11.73 -7.97 -17.13
N VAL A 110 -12.42 -6.84 -17.00
CA VAL A 110 -13.71 -6.58 -17.66
C VAL A 110 -13.53 -5.72 -18.92
N ALA A 111 -12.65 -4.73 -18.86
CA ALA A 111 -12.36 -3.85 -19.99
C ALA A 111 -10.95 -3.28 -19.90
N SER A 112 -10.37 -2.86 -21.01
CA SER A 112 -9.10 -2.15 -21.07
C SER A 112 -8.97 -1.35 -22.36
N GLY A 113 -8.09 -0.36 -22.35
CA GLY A 113 -7.75 0.37 -23.55
C GLY A 113 -6.40 1.06 -23.41
N ASP A 114 -5.84 1.48 -24.55
CA ASP A 114 -4.59 2.23 -24.64
C ASP A 114 -4.79 3.75 -24.55
N GLY A 115 -6.05 4.21 -24.55
CA GLY A 115 -6.40 5.62 -24.46
C GLY A 115 -6.16 6.43 -25.74
N ALA A 116 -5.92 5.77 -26.89
CA ALA A 116 -5.73 6.45 -28.16
C ALA A 116 -7.02 7.17 -28.62
N THR A 117 -6.88 8.40 -29.09
CA THR A 117 -8.03 9.19 -29.59
C THR A 117 -8.67 8.52 -30.80
N GLY A 118 -9.97 8.23 -30.72
CA GLY A 118 -10.73 7.53 -31.76
C GLY A 118 -10.65 5.99 -31.69
N GLY A 119 -9.97 5.42 -30.69
CA GLY A 119 -10.00 4.00 -30.34
C GLY A 119 -10.82 3.71 -29.07
N PRO A 120 -10.95 2.43 -28.68
CA PRO A 120 -11.57 2.01 -27.43
C PRO A 120 -11.14 2.79 -26.19
N GLY A 121 -12.07 3.53 -25.57
CA GLY A 121 -11.84 4.28 -24.34
C GLY A 121 -10.99 5.54 -24.47
N GLY A 122 -10.88 6.08 -25.69
CA GLY A 122 -10.26 7.37 -25.97
C GLY A 122 -10.93 8.56 -25.24
N GLU A 123 -12.12 8.36 -24.67
CA GLU A 123 -12.82 9.31 -23.80
C GLU A 123 -12.00 9.67 -22.55
N LEU A 124 -11.19 8.72 -22.04
CA LEU A 124 -10.30 8.97 -20.91
C LEU A 124 -8.96 9.58 -21.34
N GLY A 125 -8.59 9.43 -22.63
CA GLY A 125 -7.38 9.99 -23.22
C GLY A 125 -6.05 9.40 -22.70
N ARG A 126 -6.11 8.27 -21.98
CA ARG A 126 -4.96 7.58 -21.39
C ARG A 126 -5.27 6.08 -21.17
N PRO A 127 -4.25 5.21 -21.07
CA PRO A 127 -4.47 3.78 -20.88
C PRO A 127 -5.26 3.48 -19.60
N TYR A 128 -6.09 2.43 -19.66
CA TYR A 128 -6.89 1.99 -18.52
C TYR A 128 -7.19 0.50 -18.52
N LEU A 129 -7.52 -0.01 -17.34
CA LEU A 129 -7.98 -1.36 -17.05
C LEU A 129 -9.19 -1.25 -16.11
N VAL A 130 -10.28 -1.94 -16.42
CA VAL A 130 -11.41 -2.16 -15.52
C VAL A 130 -11.40 -3.63 -15.13
N MET A 131 -11.49 -3.93 -13.84
CA MET A 131 -11.46 -5.28 -13.30
C MET A 131 -12.46 -5.44 -12.16
N GLU A 132 -12.71 -6.69 -11.76
CA GLU A 132 -13.53 -6.99 -10.60
C GLU A 132 -12.97 -6.38 -9.30
N ARG A 133 -13.86 -5.84 -8.46
CA ARG A 133 -13.50 -5.41 -7.11
C ARG A 133 -13.56 -6.62 -6.16
N CYS A 134 -12.41 -7.20 -5.88
CA CYS A 134 -12.28 -8.27 -4.89
C CYS A 134 -12.36 -7.75 -3.45
N SER A 135 -12.93 -8.54 -2.54
CA SER A 135 -13.04 -8.20 -1.11
C SER A 135 -11.75 -8.48 -0.34
N GLY A 136 -11.49 -7.68 0.69
CA GLY A 136 -10.34 -7.80 1.58
C GLY A 136 -9.49 -6.53 1.60
N THR A 137 -8.35 -6.62 2.29
CA THR A 137 -7.38 -5.53 2.45
C THR A 137 -5.99 -6.00 2.01
N ALA A 138 -5.18 -5.08 1.50
CA ALA A 138 -3.78 -5.30 1.15
C ALA A 138 -2.80 -4.74 2.22
N ALA A 139 -3.33 -4.31 3.37
CA ALA A 139 -2.53 -3.67 4.41
C ALA A 139 -1.53 -4.67 5.03
N ILE A 140 -0.23 -4.40 4.87
CA ILE A 140 0.83 -5.30 5.33
C ILE A 140 1.04 -5.23 6.86
N GLY A 141 0.97 -4.03 7.44
CA GLY A 141 1.22 -3.78 8.86
C GLY A 141 0.39 -4.63 9.84
N PRO A 142 -0.92 -4.87 9.60
CA PRO A 142 -1.76 -5.71 10.47
C PRO A 142 -1.40 -7.20 10.48
N LEU A 143 -0.99 -7.77 9.35
CA LEU A 143 -0.88 -9.24 9.18
C LEU A 143 0.03 -9.92 10.21
N HIS A 144 1.17 -9.33 10.52
CA HIS A 144 2.15 -9.96 11.42
C HIS A 144 1.83 -9.78 12.91
N ARG A 145 0.91 -8.86 13.26
CA ARG A 145 0.52 -8.54 14.64
C ARG A 145 -0.88 -9.03 15.00
N ASP A 146 -1.74 -9.18 14.02
CA ASP A 146 -3.11 -9.63 14.21
C ASP A 146 -3.13 -11.09 14.75
N PRO A 147 -3.82 -11.35 15.88
CA PRO A 147 -3.84 -12.66 16.50
C PRO A 147 -4.32 -13.79 15.59
N TRP A 148 -5.32 -13.53 14.73
CA TRP A 148 -5.86 -14.54 13.82
C TRP A 148 -4.81 -14.94 12.80
N TYR A 149 -4.14 -13.97 12.17
CA TYR A 149 -3.10 -14.25 11.18
C TYR A 149 -1.86 -14.90 11.81
N VAL A 150 -1.49 -14.51 13.04
CA VAL A 150 -0.40 -15.17 13.79
C VAL A 150 -0.73 -16.64 14.06
N GLN A 151 -1.98 -16.94 14.43
CA GLN A 151 -2.45 -18.29 14.71
C GLN A 151 -2.50 -19.16 13.43
N HIS A 152 -2.93 -18.61 12.31
CA HIS A 152 -3.09 -19.34 11.03
C HIS A 152 -1.88 -19.19 10.11
N ARG A 153 -0.76 -18.63 10.59
CA ARG A 153 0.41 -18.28 9.77
C ARG A 153 0.94 -19.44 8.92
N ALA A 154 0.93 -20.67 9.44
CA ALA A 154 1.42 -21.83 8.71
C ALA A 154 0.55 -22.13 7.47
N GLU A 155 -0.78 -22.08 7.62
CA GLU A 155 -1.72 -22.31 6.52
C GLU A 155 -1.62 -21.19 5.47
N LEU A 156 -1.45 -19.95 5.91
CA LEU A 156 -1.24 -18.80 5.02
C LEU A 156 0.10 -18.88 4.28
N ALA A 157 1.14 -19.41 4.94
CA ALA A 157 2.44 -19.67 4.32
C ALA A 157 2.32 -20.74 3.23
N ASP A 158 1.58 -21.83 3.49
CA ASP A 158 1.31 -22.88 2.51
C ASP A 158 0.55 -22.33 1.30
N TRP A 159 -0.48 -21.50 1.52
CA TRP A 159 -1.20 -20.81 0.44
C TRP A 159 -0.27 -19.89 -0.35
N PHE A 160 0.57 -19.09 0.31
CA PHE A 160 1.49 -18.15 -0.34
C PHE A 160 2.48 -18.89 -1.26
N ALA A 161 3.06 -19.99 -0.78
CA ALA A 161 3.95 -20.81 -1.60
C ALA A 161 3.22 -21.52 -2.75
N ALA A 162 2.04 -22.09 -2.48
CA ALA A 162 1.24 -22.81 -3.46
C ALA A 162 0.72 -21.90 -4.58
N THR A 163 0.26 -20.70 -4.24
CA THR A 163 -0.19 -19.70 -5.22
C THR A 163 0.96 -19.29 -6.13
N LEU A 164 2.16 -19.01 -5.60
CA LEU A 164 3.30 -18.68 -6.46
C LEU A 164 3.69 -19.85 -7.38
N ALA A 165 3.68 -21.08 -6.86
CA ALA A 165 3.94 -22.27 -7.67
C ALA A 165 2.90 -22.46 -8.78
N ALA A 166 1.62 -22.18 -8.50
CA ALA A 166 0.53 -22.22 -9.48
C ALA A 166 0.70 -21.14 -10.56
N ILE A 167 1.09 -19.92 -10.19
CA ILE A 167 1.44 -18.84 -11.12
C ILE A 167 2.56 -19.30 -12.07
N HIS A 168 3.64 -19.86 -11.52
CA HIS A 168 4.77 -20.36 -12.31
C HIS A 168 4.42 -21.58 -13.19
N ALA A 169 3.32 -22.27 -12.90
CA ALA A 169 2.81 -23.39 -13.69
C ALA A 169 1.80 -22.98 -14.76
N ALA A 170 1.25 -21.76 -14.69
CA ALA A 170 0.27 -21.26 -15.64
C ALA A 170 0.87 -21.15 -17.05
N ASP A 171 0.10 -21.57 -18.05
CA ASP A 171 0.47 -21.38 -19.45
C ASP A 171 -0.14 -20.08 -19.96
N VAL A 172 0.72 -19.14 -20.33
CA VAL A 172 0.32 -17.84 -20.87
C VAL A 172 0.70 -17.79 -22.35
N PRO A 173 -0.28 -17.52 -23.23
CA PRO A 173 -0.04 -17.31 -24.65
C PRO A 173 1.03 -16.24 -24.96
N ALA A 174 1.83 -16.48 -26.00
CA ALA A 174 2.95 -15.61 -26.38
C ALA A 174 2.51 -14.26 -26.99
N ASP A 175 1.25 -14.12 -27.41
CA ASP A 175 0.66 -12.86 -27.83
C ASP A 175 0.37 -11.91 -26.67
N ILE A 176 0.31 -12.41 -25.42
CA ILE A 176 0.14 -11.59 -24.22
C ILE A 176 1.49 -11.05 -23.72
N LEU A 177 2.49 -11.94 -23.52
CA LEU A 177 3.77 -11.59 -22.89
C LEU A 177 4.97 -11.58 -23.84
N GLY A 178 4.74 -11.80 -25.14
CA GLY A 178 5.79 -11.95 -26.14
C GLY A 178 6.39 -13.37 -26.17
N ALA A 179 7.40 -13.54 -27.03
CA ALA A 179 8.09 -14.81 -27.17
C ALA A 179 8.84 -15.18 -25.89
N ARG A 180 8.74 -16.46 -25.49
CA ARG A 180 9.50 -16.98 -24.35
C ARG A 180 11.01 -16.78 -24.58
N PRO A 181 11.75 -16.18 -23.62
CA PRO A 181 13.17 -15.93 -23.78
C PRO A 181 13.98 -17.24 -23.76
N ASP A 182 15.17 -17.20 -24.36
CA ASP A 182 16.17 -18.26 -24.22
C ASP A 182 16.60 -18.35 -22.74
N PRO A 183 16.38 -19.50 -22.04
CA PRO A 183 16.76 -19.66 -20.64
C PRO A 183 18.23 -19.31 -20.37
N ALA A 184 19.13 -19.58 -21.31
CA ALA A 184 20.56 -19.28 -21.16
C ALA A 184 20.88 -17.78 -21.12
N ARG A 185 19.94 -16.92 -21.52
CA ARG A 185 20.12 -15.46 -21.61
C ARG A 185 19.42 -14.68 -20.52
N VAL A 186 18.43 -15.26 -19.83
CA VAL A 186 17.55 -14.56 -18.88
C VAL A 186 18.35 -13.77 -17.83
N ALA A 187 19.24 -14.43 -17.10
CA ALA A 187 20.07 -13.78 -16.08
C ALA A 187 20.96 -12.66 -16.65
N GLY A 188 21.57 -12.89 -17.82
CA GLY A 188 22.42 -11.89 -18.47
C GLY A 188 21.65 -10.64 -18.92
N VAL A 189 20.43 -10.82 -19.42
CA VAL A 189 19.53 -9.73 -19.84
C VAL A 189 19.10 -8.90 -18.63
N GLU A 190 18.67 -9.53 -17.55
CA GLU A 190 18.28 -8.82 -16.33
C GLU A 190 19.45 -8.07 -15.68
N LEU A 191 20.64 -8.69 -15.61
CA LEU A 191 21.84 -8.02 -15.11
C LEU A 191 22.19 -6.79 -15.96
N ALA A 192 22.15 -6.92 -17.30
CA ALA A 192 22.45 -5.81 -18.20
C ALA A 192 21.45 -4.67 -18.05
N ARG A 193 20.15 -4.99 -17.91
CA ARG A 193 19.05 -4.05 -17.67
C ARG A 193 19.27 -3.26 -16.39
N TRP A 194 19.39 -3.91 -15.25
CA TRP A 194 19.53 -3.22 -13.96
C TRP A 194 20.88 -2.52 -13.79
N SER A 195 21.94 -3.01 -14.44
CA SER A 195 23.18 -2.26 -14.58
C SER A 195 22.98 -0.96 -15.37
N GLY A 196 22.10 -0.97 -16.37
CA GLY A 196 21.70 0.20 -17.16
C GLY A 196 20.87 1.19 -16.34
N GLU A 197 19.86 0.72 -15.63
CA GLU A 197 19.02 1.53 -14.74
C GLU A 197 19.83 2.22 -13.64
N LEU A 198 20.77 1.50 -13.02
CA LEU A 198 21.65 2.10 -12.01
C LEU A 198 22.49 3.22 -12.63
N ARG A 199 23.11 2.97 -13.81
CA ARG A 199 23.86 3.99 -14.57
C ARG A 199 23.01 5.21 -14.95
N ALA A 200 21.72 5.01 -15.23
CA ALA A 200 20.76 6.07 -15.50
C ALA A 200 20.31 6.83 -14.24
N THR A 201 20.67 6.33 -13.05
CA THR A 201 20.36 6.93 -11.74
C THR A 201 21.66 7.27 -10.98
N PRO A 202 22.48 8.24 -11.44
CA PRO A 202 23.81 8.51 -10.88
C PRO A 202 23.86 8.71 -9.36
N ARG A 203 22.78 9.27 -8.79
CA ARG A 203 22.68 9.56 -7.36
C ARG A 203 22.38 8.34 -6.49
N ALA A 204 21.90 7.25 -7.09
CA ALA A 204 21.74 5.96 -6.41
C ALA A 204 23.06 5.17 -6.33
N HIS A 205 24.13 5.58 -7.02
CA HIS A 205 25.38 4.81 -6.99
C HIS A 205 26.01 4.81 -5.59
N THR A 206 26.20 3.62 -5.06
CA THR A 206 26.94 3.37 -3.83
C THR A 206 27.98 2.30 -4.08
N GLY A 207 29.09 2.34 -3.32
CA GLY A 207 30.15 1.35 -3.47
C GLY A 207 29.68 -0.10 -3.23
N VAL A 208 28.58 -0.30 -2.48
CA VAL A 208 27.99 -1.64 -2.30
C VAL A 208 27.23 -2.11 -3.53
N LEU A 209 26.51 -1.23 -4.23
CA LEU A 209 25.82 -1.59 -5.48
C LEU A 209 26.82 -1.88 -6.61
N ASP A 210 27.91 -1.12 -6.71
CA ASP A 210 28.98 -1.40 -7.67
C ASP A 210 29.64 -2.77 -7.41
N ARG A 211 29.91 -3.09 -6.14
CA ARG A 211 30.40 -4.43 -5.74
C ARG A 211 29.37 -5.52 -6.05
N ALA A 212 28.09 -5.26 -5.84
CA ALA A 212 27.02 -6.21 -6.12
C ALA A 212 26.95 -6.54 -7.62
N LEU A 213 26.96 -5.53 -8.50
CA LEU A 213 27.00 -5.71 -9.94
C LEU A 213 28.25 -6.49 -10.39
N GLY A 214 29.42 -6.16 -9.84
CA GLY A 214 30.65 -6.90 -10.11
C GLY A 214 30.57 -8.37 -9.67
N TRP A 215 30.00 -8.64 -8.50
CA TRP A 215 29.79 -9.99 -8.01
C TRP A 215 28.79 -10.77 -8.88
N LEU A 216 27.66 -10.15 -9.27
CA LEU A 216 26.66 -10.75 -10.15
C LEU A 216 27.27 -11.16 -11.49
N ALA A 217 28.07 -10.30 -12.10
CA ALA A 217 28.76 -10.58 -13.36
C ALA A 217 29.78 -11.72 -13.25
N ALA A 218 30.45 -11.84 -12.11
CA ALA A 218 31.46 -12.86 -11.86
C ALA A 218 30.87 -14.23 -11.46
N ASN A 219 29.58 -14.30 -11.09
CA ASN A 219 28.94 -15.50 -10.53
C ASN A 219 27.59 -15.79 -11.21
N PRO A 220 27.49 -15.87 -12.55
CA PRO A 220 26.21 -16.11 -13.21
C PRO A 220 25.57 -17.42 -12.73
N PRO A 221 24.24 -17.46 -12.51
CA PRO A 221 23.54 -18.67 -12.14
C PRO A 221 23.52 -19.64 -13.33
N PRO A 222 23.36 -20.95 -13.09
CA PRO A 222 23.05 -21.87 -14.18
C PRO A 222 21.75 -21.43 -14.88
N PRO A 223 21.60 -21.67 -16.19
CA PRO A 223 20.34 -21.44 -16.88
C PRO A 223 19.19 -22.21 -16.20
N PRO A 224 18.00 -21.61 -16.03
CA PRO A 224 16.86 -22.33 -15.48
C PRO A 224 16.43 -23.45 -16.43
N VAL A 225 15.91 -24.54 -15.87
CA VAL A 225 15.39 -25.68 -16.63
C VAL A 225 14.23 -25.26 -17.54
N ARG A 226 13.40 -24.32 -17.07
CA ARG A 226 12.31 -23.71 -17.82
C ARG A 226 12.15 -22.25 -17.41
N VAL A 227 11.68 -21.43 -18.34
CA VAL A 227 11.19 -20.08 -18.05
C VAL A 227 9.68 -20.12 -17.83
N THR A 228 9.20 -19.39 -16.84
CA THR A 228 7.80 -19.39 -16.38
C THR A 228 7.21 -17.99 -16.42
N LEU A 229 5.88 -17.89 -16.34
CA LEU A 229 5.25 -16.64 -15.94
C LEU A 229 5.81 -16.22 -14.58
N LEU A 230 6.17 -14.96 -14.45
CA LEU A 230 6.52 -14.29 -13.21
C LEU A 230 5.51 -13.18 -12.97
N HIS A 231 5.14 -12.99 -11.71
CA HIS A 231 4.37 -11.85 -11.25
C HIS A 231 5.22 -10.56 -11.29
N GLY A 232 6.50 -10.65 -10.94
CA GLY A 232 7.45 -9.53 -10.97
C GLY A 232 7.45 -8.65 -9.71
N ASP A 233 6.29 -8.48 -9.06
CA ASP A 233 6.15 -7.88 -7.72
C ASP A 233 5.43 -8.79 -6.70
N TYR A 234 5.79 -10.07 -6.61
CA TYR A 234 5.09 -11.01 -5.72
C TYR A 234 5.46 -10.78 -4.24
N ARG A 235 4.56 -10.16 -3.48
CA ARG A 235 4.73 -9.85 -2.05
C ARG A 235 3.38 -9.77 -1.35
N THR A 236 3.38 -9.91 -0.02
CA THR A 236 2.13 -9.92 0.78
C THR A 236 1.32 -8.63 0.69
N GLY A 237 1.95 -7.49 0.38
CA GLY A 237 1.20 -6.24 0.12
C GLY A 237 0.52 -6.13 -1.23
N ASN A 238 0.70 -7.13 -2.10
CA ASN A 238 -0.06 -7.28 -3.34
C ASN A 238 -1.03 -8.44 -3.23
N ILE A 239 -1.35 -8.88 -2.00
CA ILE A 239 -2.30 -9.96 -1.76
C ILE A 239 -3.40 -9.42 -0.86
N LEU A 240 -4.63 -9.46 -1.36
CA LEU A 240 -5.81 -9.20 -0.54
C LEU A 240 -5.98 -10.32 0.47
N HIS A 241 -6.25 -9.93 1.70
CA HIS A 241 -6.57 -10.84 2.79
C HIS A 241 -7.77 -10.30 3.57
N GLY A 242 -8.47 -11.17 4.27
CA GLY A 242 -9.59 -10.74 5.11
C GLY A 242 -9.88 -11.73 6.21
N HIS A 243 -10.43 -11.19 7.31
CA HIS A 243 -10.96 -11.97 8.41
C HIS A 243 -12.15 -11.23 9.03
N GLY A 244 -13.30 -11.89 9.15
CA GLY A 244 -14.48 -11.32 9.81
C GLY A 244 -15.20 -10.19 9.04
N ASP A 245 -14.84 -9.96 7.78
CA ASP A 245 -15.44 -8.96 6.87
C ASP A 245 -16.61 -9.53 6.03
N GLY A 246 -17.02 -10.78 6.30
CA GLY A 246 -18.06 -11.49 5.57
C GLY A 246 -17.56 -12.25 4.33
N GLY A 247 -16.28 -12.12 3.97
CA GLY A 247 -15.62 -12.96 2.95
C GLY A 247 -14.94 -14.20 3.54
N PRO A 248 -14.32 -15.05 2.70
CA PRO A 248 -13.55 -16.21 3.17
C PRO A 248 -12.32 -15.78 3.98
N ASP A 249 -12.10 -16.35 5.16
CA ASP A 249 -10.92 -16.00 5.94
C ASP A 249 -9.60 -16.40 5.23
N GLY A 250 -8.57 -15.56 5.34
CA GLY A 250 -7.22 -15.84 4.84
C GLY A 250 -6.77 -14.98 3.66
N LEU A 251 -5.79 -15.48 2.90
CA LEU A 251 -5.31 -14.86 1.67
C LEU A 251 -6.28 -15.17 0.51
N ARG A 252 -6.58 -14.17 -0.32
CA ARG A 252 -7.69 -14.24 -1.29
C ARG A 252 -7.27 -14.01 -2.72
N THR A 253 -6.63 -12.88 -3.02
CA THR A 253 -6.43 -12.41 -4.40
C THR A 253 -5.07 -11.75 -4.57
N VAL A 254 -4.33 -12.16 -5.61
CA VAL A 254 -3.07 -11.54 -6.03
C VAL A 254 -3.36 -10.38 -6.98
N LEU A 255 -2.83 -9.21 -6.66
CA LEU A 255 -3.02 -7.94 -7.36
C LEU A 255 -1.71 -7.46 -7.99
N ASP A 256 -1.80 -6.41 -8.80
CA ASP A 256 -0.66 -5.65 -9.32
C ASP A 256 0.26 -6.46 -10.26
N TRP A 257 -0.31 -6.87 -11.39
CA TRP A 257 0.34 -7.68 -12.42
C TRP A 257 1.11 -6.87 -13.45
N GLU A 258 1.35 -5.58 -13.18
CA GLU A 258 1.95 -4.67 -14.15
C GLU A 258 3.39 -5.07 -14.52
N MET A 259 4.11 -5.74 -13.61
CA MET A 259 5.50 -6.17 -13.80
C MET A 259 5.62 -7.60 -14.34
N ALA A 260 4.50 -8.22 -14.71
CA ALA A 260 4.48 -9.61 -15.11
C ALA A 260 5.23 -9.84 -16.43
N HIS A 261 6.04 -10.89 -16.46
CA HIS A 261 6.87 -11.24 -17.61
C HIS A 261 7.25 -12.72 -17.57
N VAL A 262 7.94 -13.21 -18.61
CA VAL A 262 8.45 -14.58 -18.64
C VAL A 262 9.93 -14.59 -18.26
N GLY A 263 10.30 -15.37 -17.24
CA GLY A 263 11.66 -15.38 -16.71
C GLY A 263 12.00 -16.62 -15.88
N ASP A 264 13.05 -16.51 -15.06
CA ASP A 264 13.45 -17.57 -14.13
C ASP A 264 12.54 -17.51 -12.88
N PRO A 265 11.86 -18.60 -12.49
CA PRO A 265 11.01 -18.61 -11.28
C PRO A 265 11.76 -18.21 -10.00
N LEU A 266 13.08 -18.34 -9.96
CA LEU A 266 13.88 -17.88 -8.83
C LEU A 266 13.90 -16.35 -8.67
N GLU A 267 13.55 -15.58 -9.70
CA GLU A 267 13.41 -14.12 -9.60
C GLU A 267 12.27 -13.74 -8.64
N ASP A 268 11.07 -14.32 -8.82
CA ASP A 268 9.94 -14.05 -7.93
C ASP A 268 10.17 -14.59 -6.50
N LEU A 269 10.81 -15.76 -6.37
CA LEU A 269 11.18 -16.29 -5.05
C LEU A 269 12.14 -15.35 -4.32
N ALA A 270 13.15 -14.86 -5.03
CA ALA A 270 14.12 -13.91 -4.52
C ALA A 270 13.46 -12.58 -4.16
N TRP A 271 12.53 -12.12 -5.01
CA TRP A 271 11.76 -10.91 -4.78
C TRP A 271 10.98 -11.00 -3.48
N ALA A 272 10.17 -12.04 -3.29
CA ALA A 272 9.32 -12.21 -2.11
C ALA A 272 10.11 -12.18 -0.78
N GLN A 273 11.37 -12.62 -0.78
CA GLN A 273 12.21 -12.70 0.43
C GLN A 273 13.10 -11.48 0.69
N LEU A 274 13.03 -10.43 -0.14
CA LEU A 274 13.79 -9.20 0.07
C LEU A 274 13.48 -8.58 1.44
N VAL A 275 14.49 -7.95 2.04
CA VAL A 275 14.41 -7.41 3.41
C VAL A 275 13.25 -6.43 3.58
N CYS A 276 12.95 -5.64 2.55
CA CYS A 276 11.87 -4.66 2.52
C CYS A 276 10.48 -5.27 2.65
N TRP A 277 10.31 -6.56 2.32
CA TRP A 277 9.02 -7.26 2.36
C TRP A 277 8.85 -8.15 3.59
N ARG A 278 9.80 -8.13 4.53
CA ARG A 278 9.73 -8.95 5.75
C ARG A 278 8.90 -8.34 6.87
N VAL A 279 8.36 -7.13 6.66
CA VAL A 279 7.32 -6.50 7.50
C VAL A 279 7.73 -6.38 8.98
N GLY A 280 8.95 -5.90 9.26
CA GLY A 280 9.44 -5.79 10.65
C GLY A 280 9.71 -7.15 11.32
N THR A 281 9.73 -8.24 10.55
CA THR A 281 10.08 -9.59 11.00
C THR A 281 11.27 -10.14 10.21
N ASP A 282 11.72 -11.35 10.54
CA ASP A 282 12.72 -12.10 9.76
C ASP A 282 12.09 -13.11 8.78
N ARG A 283 10.77 -12.99 8.53
CA ARG A 283 9.98 -13.91 7.71
C ARG A 283 9.69 -13.33 6.33
N VAL A 284 9.72 -14.17 5.30
CA VAL A 284 9.29 -13.85 3.92
C VAL A 284 7.82 -13.43 3.96
N GLY A 285 7.52 -12.21 3.52
CA GLY A 285 6.19 -11.63 3.57
C GLY A 285 5.58 -11.49 4.98
N GLY A 286 6.35 -11.70 6.05
CA GLY A 286 5.81 -11.85 7.42
C GLY A 286 5.23 -13.24 7.73
N LEU A 287 5.25 -14.18 6.78
CA LEU A 287 4.60 -15.49 6.89
C LEU A 287 5.61 -16.64 7.07
N VAL A 288 6.61 -16.74 6.19
CA VAL A 288 7.46 -17.94 6.09
C VAL A 288 8.83 -17.69 6.71
N ASP A 289 9.35 -18.62 7.52
CA ASP A 289 10.75 -18.53 7.94
C ASP A 289 11.67 -18.56 6.71
N LEU A 290 12.62 -17.63 6.63
CA LEU A 290 13.48 -17.45 5.46
C LEU A 290 14.22 -18.73 5.04
N ALA A 291 14.65 -19.54 6.01
CA ALA A 291 15.33 -20.81 5.75
C ALA A 291 14.39 -21.90 5.19
N ARG A 292 13.08 -21.80 5.43
CA ARG A 292 12.06 -22.76 4.96
C ARG A 292 11.45 -22.37 3.63
N TRP A 293 11.59 -21.11 3.20
CA TRP A 293 10.94 -20.60 2.00
C TRP A 293 11.26 -21.40 0.72
N PRO A 294 12.52 -21.74 0.41
CA PRO A 294 12.83 -22.51 -0.80
C PRO A 294 12.21 -23.91 -0.79
N ASP A 295 12.24 -24.58 0.36
CA ASP A 295 11.68 -25.93 0.52
C ASP A 295 10.16 -25.92 0.43
N LEU A 296 9.51 -24.91 1.03
CA LEU A 296 8.06 -24.78 1.01
C LEU A 296 7.52 -24.52 -0.40
N TYR A 297 8.14 -23.57 -1.10
CA TYR A 297 7.82 -23.36 -2.51
C TYR A 297 8.16 -24.59 -3.35
N GLY A 298 9.31 -25.22 -3.12
CA GLY A 298 9.74 -26.39 -3.90
C GLY A 298 8.82 -27.60 -3.75
N ALA A 299 8.25 -27.80 -2.56
CA ALA A 299 7.24 -28.82 -2.30
C ALA A 299 5.96 -28.56 -3.12
N ALA A 300 5.50 -27.31 -3.21
CA ALA A 300 4.34 -26.94 -4.01
C ALA A 300 4.62 -26.98 -5.52
N ALA A 301 5.82 -26.59 -5.94
CA ALA A 301 6.20 -26.54 -7.35
C ALA A 301 6.64 -27.89 -7.93
N GLY A 302 6.95 -28.88 -7.08
CA GLY A 302 7.41 -30.21 -7.49
C GLY A 302 8.89 -30.27 -7.90
N TRP A 303 9.69 -29.25 -7.55
CA TRP A 303 11.14 -29.21 -7.81
C TRP A 303 11.86 -28.37 -6.75
N ALA A 304 13.13 -28.68 -6.48
CA ALA A 304 13.90 -27.98 -5.44
C ALA A 304 14.65 -26.77 -6.01
N PRO A 305 14.47 -25.55 -5.45
CA PRO A 305 15.26 -24.38 -5.82
C PRO A 305 16.76 -24.55 -5.59
N ASP A 306 17.58 -24.17 -6.58
CA ASP A 306 19.03 -24.05 -6.38
C ASP A 306 19.31 -22.81 -5.51
N LEU A 307 19.83 -23.03 -4.31
CA LEU A 307 20.07 -21.98 -3.32
C LEU A 307 21.18 -20.99 -3.73
N ALA A 308 22.15 -21.43 -4.54
CA ALA A 308 23.19 -20.54 -5.06
C ALA A 308 22.63 -19.63 -6.15
N ALA A 309 21.80 -20.17 -7.04
CA ALA A 309 21.07 -19.40 -8.04
C ALA A 309 20.05 -18.44 -7.40
N LEU A 310 19.30 -18.89 -6.39
CA LEU A 310 18.36 -18.06 -5.64
C LEU A 310 19.07 -16.88 -4.97
N ARG A 311 20.27 -17.10 -4.41
CA ARG A 311 21.09 -16.01 -3.86
C ARG A 311 21.48 -15.00 -4.94
N TRP A 312 21.82 -15.47 -6.15
CA TRP A 312 22.15 -14.56 -7.24
C TRP A 312 20.97 -13.66 -7.58
N TRP A 313 19.78 -14.25 -7.71
CA TRP A 313 18.53 -13.52 -7.94
C TRP A 313 18.17 -12.58 -6.79
N GLU A 314 18.44 -12.93 -5.54
CA GLU A 314 18.24 -12.05 -4.38
C GLU A 314 19.16 -10.83 -4.39
N VAL A 315 20.43 -11.01 -4.78
CA VAL A 315 21.37 -9.89 -4.94
C VAL A 315 20.90 -8.97 -6.07
N LEU A 316 20.49 -9.53 -7.22
CA LEU A 316 19.96 -8.72 -8.32
C LEU A 316 18.64 -8.02 -7.95
N GLY A 317 17.72 -8.72 -7.28
CA GLY A 317 16.46 -8.16 -6.78
C GLY A 317 16.69 -7.01 -5.80
N SER A 318 17.72 -7.09 -4.97
CA SER A 318 18.11 -6.01 -4.06
C SER A 318 18.65 -4.78 -4.83
N VAL A 319 19.43 -4.98 -5.90
CA VAL A 319 19.87 -3.89 -6.79
C VAL A 319 18.68 -3.26 -7.52
N LYS A 320 17.78 -4.09 -8.06
CA LYS A 320 16.51 -3.67 -8.68
C LYS A 320 15.71 -2.79 -7.73
N MET A 321 15.46 -3.26 -6.51
CA MET A 321 14.75 -2.49 -5.49
C MET A 321 15.45 -1.21 -5.09
N ALA A 322 16.78 -1.21 -4.96
CA ALA A 322 17.54 0.00 -4.63
C ALA A 322 17.34 1.08 -5.71
N CYS A 323 17.33 0.70 -7.00
CA CYS A 323 17.05 1.62 -8.10
C CYS A 323 15.63 2.18 -8.03
N LEU A 324 14.62 1.31 -7.82
CA LEU A 324 13.21 1.71 -7.73
C LEU A 324 12.95 2.66 -6.55
N VAL A 325 13.45 2.29 -5.37
CA VAL A 325 13.30 3.08 -4.14
C VAL A 325 13.98 4.43 -4.26
N TRP A 326 15.16 4.49 -4.88
CA TRP A 326 15.85 5.77 -5.08
C TRP A 326 15.07 6.68 -6.03
N ARG A 327 14.57 6.15 -7.15
CA ARG A 327 13.73 6.91 -8.08
C ARG A 327 12.47 7.44 -7.40
N ALA A 328 11.84 6.62 -6.55
CA ALA A 328 10.71 7.06 -5.73
C ALA A 328 11.12 8.19 -4.76
N ALA A 329 12.26 8.07 -4.07
CA ALA A 329 12.76 9.09 -3.15
C ALA A 329 13.07 10.43 -3.85
N GLU A 330 13.47 10.39 -5.11
CA GLU A 330 13.69 11.59 -5.92
C GLU A 330 12.37 12.25 -6.36
N ALA A 331 11.32 11.48 -6.57
CA ALA A 331 10.01 11.96 -7.03
C ALA A 331 9.08 12.44 -5.91
N VAL A 332 9.33 12.00 -4.67
CA VAL A 332 8.55 12.38 -3.48
C VAL A 332 9.02 13.72 -2.92
N THR A 333 8.08 14.63 -2.63
CA THR A 333 8.39 15.93 -1.99
C THR A 333 8.10 15.97 -0.51
N VAL A 334 7.32 15.03 0.01
CA VAL A 334 6.98 14.97 1.43
C VAL A 334 8.24 14.51 2.19
N PRO A 335 8.82 15.32 3.08
CA PRO A 335 10.11 15.00 3.70
C PRO A 335 10.11 13.71 4.51
N ALA A 336 8.99 13.40 5.18
CA ALA A 336 8.84 12.18 5.96
C ALA A 336 8.87 10.92 5.08
N GLU A 337 8.11 10.91 3.99
CA GLU A 337 8.10 9.81 3.00
C GLU A 337 9.47 9.62 2.35
N ARG A 338 10.13 10.72 1.97
CA ARG A 338 11.48 10.68 1.43
C ARG A 338 12.48 10.04 2.40
N ALA A 339 12.45 10.43 3.67
CA ALA A 339 13.33 9.86 4.69
C ALA A 339 13.10 8.35 4.91
N LEU A 340 11.87 7.87 4.73
CA LEU A 340 11.53 6.45 4.82
C LEU A 340 12.09 5.66 3.63
N LEU A 341 11.98 6.20 2.42
CA LEU A 341 12.58 5.61 1.22
C LEU A 341 14.11 5.60 1.28
N GLU A 342 14.73 6.68 1.76
CA GLU A 342 16.19 6.76 1.95
C GLU A 342 16.68 5.75 3.01
N ARG A 343 15.91 5.52 4.08
CA ARG A 343 16.21 4.45 5.06
C ARG A 343 16.13 3.06 4.44
N LEU A 344 15.08 2.80 3.67
CA LEU A 344 14.91 1.52 2.98
C LEU A 344 16.08 1.23 2.03
N PHE A 345 16.51 2.25 1.29
CA PHE A 345 17.68 2.17 0.43
C PHE A 345 18.94 1.79 1.22
N ALA A 346 19.14 2.36 2.41
CA ALA A 346 20.26 2.01 3.29
C ALA A 346 20.16 0.57 3.85
N ASP A 347 18.97 0.11 4.19
CA ASP A 347 18.73 -1.27 4.67
C ASP A 347 19.03 -2.30 3.56
N LEU A 348 18.64 -2.00 2.32
CA LEU A 348 18.99 -2.81 1.14
C LEU A 348 20.52 -2.86 0.94
N GLY A 349 21.21 -1.74 1.10
CA GLY A 349 22.67 -1.67 1.04
C GLY A 349 23.34 -2.55 2.11
N THR A 350 22.82 -2.53 3.33
CA THR A 350 23.33 -3.36 4.44
C THR A 350 23.12 -4.85 4.18
N GLU A 351 21.94 -5.24 3.69
CA GLU A 351 21.66 -6.63 3.33
C GLU A 351 22.53 -7.10 2.17
N LEU A 352 22.77 -6.25 1.16
CA LEU A 352 23.69 -6.54 0.07
C LEU A 352 25.10 -6.83 0.58
N ASP A 353 25.67 -5.98 1.44
CA ASP A 353 27.01 -6.20 1.99
C ASP A 353 27.13 -7.55 2.72
N ARG A 354 26.10 -7.91 3.49
CA ARG A 354 26.03 -9.22 4.15
C ARG A 354 25.93 -10.36 3.15
N ARG A 355 25.10 -10.21 2.11
CA ARG A 355 24.84 -11.24 1.10
C ARG A 355 26.01 -11.48 0.17
N LEU A 356 26.86 -10.50 -0.07
CA LEU A 356 28.08 -10.64 -0.86
C LEU A 356 29.15 -11.49 -0.15
N LEU A 357 29.09 -11.60 1.18
CA LEU A 357 29.99 -12.47 1.94
C LEU A 357 29.69 -13.97 1.73
N PRO A 358 30.73 -14.82 1.77
CA PRO A 358 30.58 -16.28 1.87
C PRO A 358 29.66 -16.68 3.04
N PRO A 359 28.85 -17.76 2.91
CA PRO A 359 27.88 -18.15 3.95
C PRO A 359 28.47 -18.29 5.36
N ASP A 360 29.68 -18.83 5.47
CA ASP A 360 30.44 -19.05 6.71
C ASP A 360 30.92 -17.75 7.39
N ARG A 361 30.86 -16.62 6.67
CA ARG A 361 31.30 -15.30 7.14
C ARG A 361 30.16 -14.29 7.27
N ARG A 362 28.92 -14.71 7.04
CA ARG A 362 27.76 -13.80 7.17
C ARG A 362 27.46 -13.56 8.64
N PRO A 363 27.48 -12.31 9.11
CA PRO A 363 26.91 -12.00 10.41
C PRO A 363 25.41 -12.34 10.42
N THR A 364 24.87 -12.66 11.60
CA THR A 364 23.43 -12.76 11.81
C THR A 364 22.76 -11.46 11.35
N ALA A 365 21.70 -11.58 10.56
CA ALA A 365 20.99 -10.42 10.05
C ALA A 365 20.49 -9.57 11.25
N PRO A 366 20.75 -8.25 11.27
CA PRO A 366 20.10 -7.39 12.23
C PRO A 366 18.59 -7.42 11.97
N ARG A 367 17.78 -7.44 13.04
CA ARG A 367 16.32 -7.29 12.90
C ARG A 367 16.03 -5.98 12.16
N PRO A 368 15.14 -5.97 11.15
CA PRO A 368 14.74 -4.73 10.51
C PRO A 368 14.16 -3.78 11.57
N THR A 369 14.78 -2.61 11.74
CA THR A 369 14.33 -1.58 12.69
C THR A 369 13.50 -0.55 11.93
N GLY A 370 12.22 -0.85 11.72
CA GLY A 370 11.29 0.11 11.10
C GLY A 370 10.02 -0.54 10.54
N PRO A 371 8.97 0.27 10.31
CA PRO A 371 7.75 -0.17 9.64
C PRO A 371 8.05 -0.50 8.16
N ALA A 372 7.25 -1.38 7.54
CA ALA A 372 7.45 -1.74 6.14
C ALA A 372 7.33 -0.50 5.23
N PRO A 373 7.96 -0.44 4.04
CA PRO A 373 7.74 0.64 3.08
C PRO A 373 6.26 0.92 2.81
N THR A 374 5.44 -0.13 2.75
CA THR A 374 3.98 0.01 2.61
C THR A 374 3.33 0.68 3.80
N ASP A 375 3.82 0.51 5.03
CA ASP A 375 3.27 1.17 6.21
C ASP A 375 3.58 2.68 6.18
N ALA A 376 4.78 3.07 5.76
CA ALA A 376 5.20 4.47 5.58
C ALA A 376 4.41 5.20 4.48
N VAL A 377 4.06 4.45 3.45
CA VAL A 377 3.40 4.90 2.22
C VAL A 377 1.87 4.92 2.36
N GLN A 378 1.31 3.93 3.07
CA GLN A 378 -0.13 3.82 3.33
C GLN A 378 -0.58 4.72 4.49
N ALA A 379 0.28 4.98 5.50
CA ALA A 379 -0.06 5.84 6.64
C ALA A 379 -0.36 7.30 6.26
N HIS A 380 0.24 7.86 5.20
CA HIS A 380 -0.03 9.23 4.77
C HIS A 380 -1.08 9.37 3.64
N GLY A 381 -1.40 8.29 2.92
CA GLY A 381 -2.57 8.27 2.02
C GLY A 381 -3.91 8.34 2.77
N ALA A 382 -3.91 8.02 4.07
CA ALA A 382 -5.07 8.03 4.94
C ALA A 382 -5.38 9.40 5.59
N GLN A 383 -4.44 10.36 5.58
CA GLN A 383 -4.55 11.61 6.35
C GLN A 383 -5.37 12.75 5.70
N THR A 384 -6.00 12.51 4.55
CA THR A 384 -6.96 13.48 3.95
C THR A 384 -8.34 12.87 3.84
N ASP A 385 -9.31 13.44 4.56
CA ASP A 385 -10.77 13.29 4.49
C ASP A 385 -11.43 11.94 4.85
N ALA A 386 -11.75 11.82 6.14
CA ALA A 386 -12.58 10.78 6.71
C ALA A 386 -14.07 10.91 6.33
N ALA A 387 -14.50 10.14 5.32
CA ALA A 387 -15.82 9.50 5.21
C ALA A 387 -15.91 8.69 3.90
N GLN A 388 -15.30 7.50 3.86
CA GLN A 388 -15.64 6.36 2.98
C GLN A 388 -14.56 5.29 3.15
N THR A 389 -14.91 4.20 3.84
CA THR A 389 -14.13 2.96 3.87
C THR A 389 -14.46 2.16 2.60
N ASP A 390 -13.50 2.07 1.70
CA ASP A 390 -12.95 0.80 1.21
C ASP A 390 -11.78 1.08 0.25
N ALA A 391 -10.76 0.22 0.33
CA ALA A 391 -9.53 0.13 -0.48
C ALA A 391 -8.32 1.04 -0.13
N VAL A 392 -7.22 0.33 0.13
CA VAL A 392 -5.83 0.73 0.37
C VAL A 392 -5.01 -0.04 -0.69
N GLY A 393 -3.96 0.43 -1.35
CA GLY A 393 -3.22 1.69 -1.35
C GLY A 393 -2.01 1.53 -2.29
N ALA A 394 -1.48 2.61 -2.87
CA ALA A 394 -0.26 2.55 -3.69
C ALA A 394 0.44 3.92 -3.74
N ASN A 395 1.30 4.25 -2.77
CA ASN A 395 1.86 5.59 -2.67
C ASN A 395 3.44 5.68 -2.80
N ALA A 396 4.09 6.07 -3.93
CA ALA A 396 5.13 7.16 -3.98
C ALA A 396 5.47 7.65 -5.42
N ALA A 397 5.17 8.92 -5.80
CA ALA A 397 5.80 9.76 -6.87
C ALA A 397 4.86 10.78 -7.57
N GLN A 398 4.56 11.96 -6.98
CA GLN A 398 4.36 13.19 -7.76
C GLN A 398 4.21 14.42 -6.85
N ALA A 399 5.29 15.17 -6.68
CA ALA A 399 5.14 16.61 -6.51
C ALA A 399 6.30 17.33 -7.18
N ALA A 400 5.93 18.15 -8.15
CA ALA A 400 6.67 19.23 -8.79
C ALA A 400 6.05 19.40 -10.18
N ASP A 401 5.02 20.25 -10.28
CA ASP A 401 4.89 21.24 -11.36
C ASP A 401 3.53 21.94 -11.30
N THR A 402 3.49 23.00 -10.50
CA THR A 402 2.60 24.14 -10.74
C THR A 402 3.36 25.44 -10.49
N VAL A 403 4.50 25.61 -11.15
CA VAL A 403 5.11 26.95 -11.31
C VAL A 403 5.74 27.05 -12.69
N ARG A 404 4.92 27.34 -13.71
CA ARG A 404 5.28 28.14 -14.90
C ARG A 404 4.04 28.38 -15.76
N ALA A 405 3.14 29.20 -15.24
CA ALA A 405 2.32 30.07 -16.07
C ALA A 405 2.06 31.34 -15.25
N ASP A 406 2.23 32.48 -15.90
CA ASP A 406 1.89 33.83 -15.44
C ASP A 406 2.89 34.55 -14.52
N THR A 407 4.07 34.82 -15.06
CA THR A 407 4.71 36.12 -14.89
C THR A 407 4.23 37.08 -15.98
N ALA A 408 3.18 37.87 -15.71
CA ALA A 408 2.99 39.18 -16.33
C ALA A 408 1.90 40.00 -15.62
N ARG A 409 2.30 41.21 -15.21
CA ARG A 409 1.52 42.37 -14.75
C ARG A 409 1.11 42.35 -13.27
N ALA A 410 1.21 43.43 -12.51
CA ALA A 410 1.89 44.72 -12.56
C ALA A 410 1.57 45.37 -11.19
N ASP A 411 2.49 46.18 -10.69
CA ASP A 411 2.31 47.07 -9.53
C ASP A 411 0.96 47.81 -9.50
N MET A 412 0.36 47.95 -8.31
CA MET A 412 0.16 49.25 -7.63
C MET A 412 -0.77 49.19 -6.40
N ALA A 413 -0.41 50.02 -5.42
CA ALA A 413 -1.27 50.74 -4.46
C ALA A 413 -1.78 50.02 -3.18
N GLN A 414 -0.96 50.14 -2.12
CA GLN A 414 -1.21 50.94 -0.91
C GLN A 414 -2.65 51.28 -0.46
N THR A 415 -2.84 51.18 0.87
CA THR A 415 -3.80 51.85 1.78
C THR A 415 -5.18 51.22 2.02
N GLY A 416 -5.58 51.18 3.31
CA GLY A 416 -6.99 51.10 3.70
C GLY A 416 -7.27 50.35 5.00
N ALA A 417 -7.84 51.04 5.98
CA ALA A 417 -8.13 50.57 7.34
C ALA A 417 -9.44 49.74 7.47
N VAL A 418 -9.44 48.89 8.51
CA VAL A 418 -10.49 48.44 9.48
C VAL A 418 -11.75 49.37 9.58
N PRO A 419 -12.94 49.00 10.17
CA PRO A 419 -13.59 47.74 10.62
C PRO A 419 -15.09 47.55 10.19
N ALA A 420 -15.70 46.39 10.50
CA ALA A 420 -17.08 46.21 11.05
C ALA A 420 -17.37 44.69 11.12
N GLY A 421 -18.05 44.07 12.10
CA GLY A 421 -19.15 44.54 12.93
C GLY A 421 -20.48 43.95 12.40
N GLY A 422 -21.15 43.09 13.19
CA GLY A 422 -22.59 42.83 13.02
C GLY A 422 -23.05 41.39 12.75
N ALA A 423 -23.14 40.61 13.83
CA ALA A 423 -24.29 39.85 14.33
C ALA A 423 -25.40 39.25 13.41
N GLN A 424 -25.85 38.07 13.90
CA GLN A 424 -27.19 37.45 13.85
C GLN A 424 -27.52 36.40 12.76
N GLY A 425 -27.52 35.14 13.20
CA GLY A 425 -28.78 34.49 13.59
C GLY A 425 -29.33 33.44 12.62
N GLY A 426 -29.29 32.16 13.00
CA GLY A 426 -30.00 31.09 12.31
C GLY A 426 -29.78 29.73 12.93
N ARG A 427 -30.71 29.34 13.83
CA ARG A 427 -30.74 28.11 14.62
C ARG A 427 -30.56 26.84 13.77
N SER A 428 -29.65 25.95 14.20
CA SER A 428 -29.71 24.51 13.91
C SER A 428 -30.08 23.78 15.19
N THR A 429 -31.04 22.87 15.09
CA THR A 429 -31.61 22.06 16.18
C THR A 429 -30.88 20.73 16.27
N ALA A 430 -30.78 20.25 17.51
CA ALA A 430 -29.93 19.18 18.01
C ALA A 430 -30.18 17.77 17.41
N MET A 431 -29.08 17.00 17.34
CA MET A 431 -29.06 15.55 17.59
C MET A 431 -27.88 15.19 18.54
N THR A 432 -28.25 15.03 19.82
CA THR A 432 -27.73 14.12 20.87
C THR A 432 -26.23 13.97 21.18
N ASP A 433 -25.84 14.65 22.27
CA ASP A 433 -25.07 14.21 23.46
C ASP A 433 -24.54 12.76 23.44
N GLY A 434 -23.21 12.61 23.51
CA GLY A 434 -22.52 11.35 23.76
C GLY A 434 -21.13 11.66 24.33
N GLY A 435 -20.87 11.24 25.57
CA GLY A 435 -19.66 11.55 26.33
C GLY A 435 -19.91 12.50 27.52
N ARG A 436 -20.72 12.09 28.50
CA ARG A 436 -20.85 12.85 29.76
C ARG A 436 -19.51 12.87 30.49
N ARG A 437 -19.04 14.06 30.85
CA ARG A 437 -17.90 14.35 31.75
C ARG A 437 -18.05 13.77 33.17
N ALA A 438 -19.16 13.11 33.50
CA ALA A 438 -19.63 12.95 34.87
C ALA A 438 -18.74 12.08 35.79
N ASP A 439 -17.88 11.22 35.22
CA ASP A 439 -17.16 10.20 36.00
C ASP A 439 -15.63 10.36 36.05
N VAL A 440 -15.05 11.38 35.40
CA VAL A 440 -13.60 11.65 35.48
C VAL A 440 -13.35 12.80 36.46
N GLY A 441 -12.87 12.46 37.66
CA GLY A 441 -12.51 13.41 38.72
C GLY A 441 -11.17 13.08 39.40
N PRO A 442 -10.75 13.85 40.41
CA PRO A 442 -9.41 13.75 41.02
C PRO A 442 -9.12 12.42 41.74
N ALA A 443 -10.11 11.55 41.92
CA ALA A 443 -9.98 10.24 42.54
C ALA A 443 -9.87 9.06 41.53
N THR A 444 -9.78 9.37 40.22
CA THR A 444 -9.70 8.41 39.12
C THR A 444 -8.28 7.92 38.95
N GLU A 445 -8.07 6.60 38.98
CA GLU A 445 -6.74 5.99 38.80
C GLU A 445 -6.50 5.55 37.35
N SER A 446 -7.56 5.18 36.63
CA SER A 446 -7.54 4.94 35.20
C SER A 446 -8.90 5.21 34.58
N PHE A 447 -8.94 5.50 33.28
CA PHE A 447 -10.18 5.60 32.51
C PHE A 447 -9.89 5.33 31.04
N GLU A 448 -10.89 4.81 30.35
CA GLU A 448 -10.85 4.54 28.92
C GLU A 448 -11.80 5.51 28.21
N VAL A 449 -11.33 6.12 27.14
CA VAL A 449 -12.13 6.96 26.25
C VAL A 449 -12.20 6.29 24.90
N ARG A 450 -13.42 5.92 24.50
CA ARG A 450 -13.71 5.46 23.16
C ARG A 450 -14.31 6.60 22.37
N GLY A 451 -13.66 6.98 21.28
CA GLY A 451 -14.09 8.04 20.41
C GLY A 451 -13.96 7.70 18.94
N VAL A 452 -14.25 8.69 18.11
CA VAL A 452 -14.04 8.66 16.67
C VAL A 452 -12.90 9.63 16.36
N ARG A 453 -11.96 9.19 15.54
CA ARG A 453 -10.89 10.03 14.97
C ARG A 453 -10.67 9.63 13.52
N ASN A 454 -10.71 10.61 12.62
CA ASN A 454 -10.61 10.40 11.18
C ASN A 454 -11.54 9.27 10.70
N GLY A 455 -12.78 9.22 11.23
CA GLY A 455 -13.79 8.24 10.87
C GLY A 455 -13.58 6.83 11.46
N SER A 456 -12.47 6.58 12.15
CA SER A 456 -12.17 5.30 12.80
C SER A 456 -12.50 5.34 14.29
N ILE A 457 -12.86 4.18 14.86
CA ILE A 457 -13.07 4.06 16.31
C ILE A 457 -11.72 3.94 16.98
N VAL A 458 -11.41 4.87 17.86
CA VAL A 458 -10.16 4.89 18.63
C VAL A 458 -10.47 4.74 20.11
N THR A 459 -9.71 3.87 20.77
CA THR A 459 -9.77 3.67 22.21
C THR A 459 -8.47 4.16 22.82
N VAL A 460 -8.56 5.15 23.71
CA VAL A 460 -7.43 5.67 24.48
C VAL A 460 -7.64 5.34 25.95
N VAL A 461 -6.72 4.61 26.53
CA VAL A 461 -6.65 4.28 27.95
C VAL A 461 -5.69 5.25 28.62
N TRP A 462 -6.14 5.90 29.70
CA TRP A 462 -5.26 6.53 30.65
C TRP A 462 -5.14 5.64 31.89
N ASP A 463 -3.93 5.25 32.28
CA ASP A 463 -3.64 4.55 33.55
C ASP A 463 -2.52 5.28 34.31
N ARG A 464 -2.88 5.88 35.45
CA ARG A 464 -1.95 6.47 36.43
C ARG A 464 -0.82 7.30 35.81
N GLY A 465 -1.17 8.15 34.85
CA GLY A 465 -0.24 9.06 34.20
C GLY A 465 0.25 8.61 32.83
N VAL A 466 -0.03 7.38 32.40
CA VAL A 466 0.35 6.86 31.08
C VAL A 466 -0.88 6.82 30.18
N LEU A 467 -0.72 7.25 28.93
CA LEU A 467 -1.73 7.09 27.87
C LEU A 467 -1.31 5.92 26.96
N ASP A 468 -2.26 5.07 26.61
CA ASP A 468 -2.09 3.87 25.76
C ASP A 468 -3.37 3.64 24.93
N GLY A 469 -3.37 2.75 23.93
CA GLY A 469 -4.54 2.45 23.09
C GLY A 469 -4.55 1.01 22.56
N ASP A 470 -5.72 0.46 22.25
CA ASP A 470 -5.86 -0.93 21.77
C ASP A 470 -6.62 -0.95 20.40
N PRO A 471 -6.28 -1.85 19.44
CA PRO A 471 -6.67 -1.78 18.01
C PRO A 471 -8.15 -2.18 17.75
N PRO A 472 -8.74 -1.90 16.54
CA PRO A 472 -8.09 -1.91 15.22
C PRO A 472 -8.25 -0.65 14.35
N THR A 473 -7.29 -0.51 13.42
CA THR A 473 -7.14 0.49 12.35
C THR A 473 -6.86 1.94 12.80
N ILE A 474 -5.60 2.37 12.57
CA ILE A 474 -4.98 3.69 12.74
C ILE A 474 -4.21 3.92 14.06
N ASP A 475 -2.89 4.02 13.87
CA ASP A 475 -1.78 4.56 14.65
C ASP A 475 -2.06 5.15 16.05
N LEU A 476 -1.74 4.33 17.06
CA LEU A 476 -1.38 4.79 18.41
C LEU A 476 -0.27 5.85 18.36
N VAL A 477 0.65 5.76 17.39
CA VAL A 477 1.76 6.72 17.18
C VAL A 477 1.26 8.11 16.77
N GLU A 478 0.18 8.20 15.98
CA GLU A 478 -0.38 9.47 15.52
C GLU A 478 -1.18 10.12 16.65
N VAL A 479 -2.02 9.34 17.34
CA VAL A 479 -2.74 9.82 18.53
C VAL A 479 -1.75 10.22 19.63
N GLU A 480 -0.70 9.44 19.87
CA GLU A 480 0.40 9.82 20.77
C GLU A 480 1.12 11.08 20.31
N ALA A 481 1.45 11.23 19.02
CA ALA A 481 2.12 12.42 18.50
C ALA A 481 1.24 13.68 18.62
N ASP A 482 -0.05 13.57 18.35
CA ASP A 482 -1.03 14.64 18.52
C ASP A 482 -1.25 14.96 20.00
N LEU A 483 -1.33 13.94 20.87
CA LEU A 483 -1.37 14.12 22.32
C LEU A 483 -0.08 14.78 22.84
N VAL A 484 1.10 14.44 22.31
CA VAL A 484 2.38 15.11 22.63
C VAL A 484 2.31 16.57 22.18
N ALA A 485 1.86 16.83 20.95
CA ALA A 485 1.77 18.17 20.39
C ALA A 485 0.77 19.05 21.16
N GLU A 486 -0.38 18.49 21.51
CA GLU A 486 -1.44 19.17 22.24
C GLU A 486 -1.09 19.34 23.72
N SER A 487 -0.38 18.39 24.31
CA SER A 487 0.20 18.51 25.66
C SER A 487 1.21 19.65 25.75
N ARG A 488 2.06 19.81 24.73
CA ARG A 488 2.95 20.97 24.62
C ARG A 488 2.19 22.29 24.46
N ARG A 489 0.93 22.28 24.02
CA ARG A 489 0.08 23.47 23.86
C ARG A 489 -0.79 23.77 25.08
N ASP A 490 -1.04 22.77 25.92
CA ASP A 490 -1.91 22.90 27.08
C ASP A 490 -1.33 23.88 28.12
N PRO A 491 -2.03 25.00 28.40
CA PRO A 491 -1.62 25.96 29.43
C PRO A 491 -1.55 25.37 30.85
N LEU A 492 -2.32 24.33 31.14
CA LEU A 492 -2.33 23.64 32.44
C LEU A 492 -1.05 22.81 32.63
N GLN A 493 -0.58 22.17 31.57
CA GLN A 493 0.66 21.38 31.57
C GLN A 493 1.90 22.29 31.62
N ARG A 494 1.93 23.37 30.82
CA ARG A 494 3.02 24.37 30.85
C ARG A 494 3.22 25.04 32.20
N ARG A 495 2.15 25.19 33.01
CA ARG A 495 2.25 25.73 34.38
C ARG A 495 2.93 24.76 35.35
N ARG A 496 2.93 23.45 35.07
CA ARG A 496 3.57 22.42 35.89
C ARG A 496 5.01 22.13 35.46
N ASP A 497 5.30 22.18 34.17
CA ASP A 497 6.63 21.92 33.59
C ASP A 497 7.63 23.10 33.74
N GLY A 498 7.32 24.08 34.60
CA GLY A 498 8.17 25.23 34.93
C GLY A 498 9.53 24.90 35.58
N GLY A 499 10.03 23.67 35.43
CA GLY A 499 11.33 23.25 35.94
C GLY A 499 11.71 21.80 35.63
N ALA A 500 11.72 21.34 34.37
CA ALA A 500 12.56 20.21 33.95
C ALA A 500 12.59 20.09 32.41
N GLY A 501 13.78 20.06 31.83
CA GLY A 501 13.98 19.88 30.39
C GLY A 501 14.30 18.43 30.02
N GLY A 502 13.82 18.02 28.84
CA GLY A 502 14.52 17.12 27.91
C GLY A 502 14.31 15.62 28.08
N GLY A 503 13.44 15.04 27.24
CA GLY A 503 13.41 13.61 26.93
C GLY A 503 12.12 13.21 26.20
N ALA A 504 12.23 12.45 25.11
CA ALA A 504 11.09 11.80 24.45
C ALA A 504 10.63 10.62 25.33
N ALA A 505 9.75 10.90 26.28
CA ALA A 505 9.02 9.90 27.05
C ALA A 505 7.56 9.91 26.60
N ALA A 506 6.88 8.77 26.75
CA ALA A 506 5.42 8.63 26.58
C ALA A 506 4.68 9.82 27.22
N VAL A 507 3.53 10.20 26.66
CA VAL A 507 2.73 11.35 27.12
C VAL A 507 2.34 11.16 28.60
N ALA A 508 3.19 11.64 29.51
CA ALA A 508 3.04 11.46 30.94
C ALA A 508 2.18 12.61 31.50
N VAL A 509 0.88 12.36 31.73
CA VAL A 509 -0.07 13.36 32.21
C VAL A 509 -0.61 12.95 33.58
N ASN A 510 -0.03 13.53 34.64
CA ASN A 510 -0.29 13.14 36.03
C ASN A 510 -1.66 13.55 36.60
N ASP A 511 -2.51 14.21 35.82
CA ASP A 511 -3.82 14.68 36.26
C ASP A 511 -4.92 14.14 35.34
N PRO A 512 -5.88 13.37 35.86
CA PRO A 512 -6.88 12.68 35.04
C PRO A 512 -7.81 13.65 34.32
N GLU A 513 -8.13 14.81 34.91
CA GLU A 513 -8.95 15.83 34.25
C GLU A 513 -8.23 16.45 33.06
N SER A 514 -6.94 16.75 33.22
CA SER A 514 -6.08 17.27 32.16
C SER A 514 -5.89 16.23 31.05
N ALA A 515 -5.67 14.96 31.41
CA ALA A 515 -5.55 13.86 30.45
C ALA A 515 -6.85 13.69 29.65
N PHE A 516 -8.00 13.70 30.31
CA PHE A 516 -9.29 13.63 29.65
C PHE A 516 -9.53 14.81 28.70
N ALA A 517 -9.21 16.04 29.15
CA ALA A 517 -9.33 17.22 28.30
C ALA A 517 -8.41 17.15 27.07
N LEU A 518 -7.20 16.60 27.22
CA LEU A 518 -6.27 16.35 26.13
C LEU A 518 -6.84 15.35 25.12
N VAL A 519 -7.30 14.20 25.59
CA VAL A 519 -7.91 13.15 24.76
C VAL A 519 -9.15 13.68 24.03
N VAL A 520 -10.01 14.44 24.71
CA VAL A 520 -11.17 15.08 24.08
C VAL A 520 -10.78 16.09 23.00
N ARG A 521 -9.67 16.81 23.14
CA ARG A 521 -9.18 17.75 22.12
C ARG A 521 -8.52 17.04 20.94
N THR A 522 -7.99 15.84 21.16
CA THR A 522 -7.34 15.03 20.12
C THR A 522 -8.33 14.18 19.32
N LEU A 523 -9.44 13.74 19.92
CA LEU A 523 -10.47 12.94 19.24
C LEU A 523 -11.55 13.83 18.60
N ASP A 524 -12.08 13.43 17.45
CA ASP A 524 -13.13 14.20 16.74
C ASP A 524 -14.46 14.16 17.49
N ARG A 525 -14.78 13.02 18.10
CA ARG A 525 -15.96 12.83 18.94
C ARG A 525 -15.69 11.78 20.00
N VAL A 526 -15.97 12.09 21.26
CA VAL A 526 -16.06 11.05 22.29
C VAL A 526 -17.40 10.35 22.17
N VAL A 527 -17.39 9.02 22.12
CA VAL A 527 -18.58 8.18 22.04
C VAL A 527 -18.91 7.61 23.42
N GLN A 528 -17.88 7.18 24.15
CA GLN A 528 -18.01 6.56 25.45
C GLN A 528 -16.79 6.87 26.33
N VAL A 529 -17.02 6.99 27.63
CA VAL A 529 -15.98 7.07 28.65
C VAL A 529 -16.29 5.99 29.68
N THR A 530 -15.32 5.12 29.96
CA THR A 530 -15.46 4.02 30.90
C THR A 530 -14.43 4.19 32.01
N THR A 531 -14.88 4.32 33.25
CA THR A 531 -14.00 4.19 34.43
C THR A 531 -14.11 2.76 34.97
N PRO A 532 -12.99 2.05 35.21
CA PRO A 532 -13.06 0.73 35.81
C PRO A 532 -13.72 0.83 37.18
N ALA A 533 -14.74 0.00 37.41
CA ALA A 533 -15.49 0.02 38.65
C ALA A 533 -14.56 -0.25 39.84
N ARG A 534 -14.54 0.67 40.82
CA ARG A 534 -13.85 0.41 42.10
C ARG A 534 -14.41 -0.89 42.70
N PRO A 535 -13.58 -1.87 43.09
CA PRO A 535 -14.06 -3.00 43.85
C PRO A 535 -14.77 -2.45 45.09
N ARG A 536 -16.03 -2.83 45.30
CA ARG A 536 -16.76 -2.48 46.52
C ARG A 536 -15.92 -2.95 47.70
N PRO A 537 -15.68 -2.11 48.72
CA PRO A 537 -15.02 -2.59 49.92
C PRO A 537 -15.85 -3.75 50.47
N SER A 538 -15.21 -4.92 50.61
CA SER A 538 -15.77 -6.05 51.33
C SER A 538 -16.15 -5.57 52.72
N ARG A 539 -17.46 -5.54 53.02
CA ARG A 539 -17.97 -5.33 54.36
C ARG A 539 -17.75 -6.55 55.22
#